data_AF-A0A0M3IMV3-F1
#
_entry.id   AF-A0A0M3IMV3-F1
#
_cell.length_a   1.000
_cell.length_b   1.000
_cell.length_c   1.000
_cell.angle_alpha   90.00
_cell.angle_beta   90.00
_cell.angle_gamma   90.00
#
_symmetry.space_group_name_H-M   'P 1'
#
loop_
_entity.id
_entity.type
_entity.pdbx_description
1 polymer ?
#
loop_
_entity_poly.entity_id
_entity_poly.type
_entity_poly.pdbx_seq_one_letter_code
_entity_poly.pdbx_strand_id
1 'polypeptide(L)'
;MWNRQDIVEFKNAIRKEGAEGIIKVGHGETVTVRVPTHEEGTCLFWEFATDYYDIGFGVLFEWTIAESNQVSVHISESSDEEADEELAQAELRASSTGDVESGSPTKERQRDPNKPHVDEIVPVYRRDCHEEDMSRLQVYAGSHVYPGRGVYLLKFDNSYSLWRSKTLAMIFMEANDLFVYAGSHVYPGRGVYLLKFDNSYSLWRSKTLYYRVYYSK
;
A
#
# COMPACT_ATOMS: atom_id res chain seq x y z
N MET A 1 -0.64 -3.51 9.20
CA MET A 1 -0.77 -4.63 8.23
C MET A 1 -1.12 -5.89 8.99
N TRP A 2 -2.05 -6.68 8.45
CA TRP A 2 -2.44 -8.01 8.93
C TRP A 2 -2.93 -8.84 7.73
N ASN A 3 -3.14 -10.13 7.94
CA ASN A 3 -3.59 -11.06 6.89
C ASN A 3 -4.92 -11.73 7.29
N ARG A 4 -5.77 -12.04 6.31
CA ARG A 4 -7.00 -12.84 6.49
C ARG A 4 -6.96 -14.09 5.62
N GLN A 5 -7.68 -15.15 6.01
CA GLN A 5 -7.67 -16.46 5.35
C GLN A 5 -8.87 -16.69 4.41
N ASP A 6 -9.79 -15.74 4.32
CA ASP A 6 -11.05 -15.83 3.55
C ASP A 6 -10.92 -15.24 2.14
N ILE A 7 -9.85 -15.62 1.43
CA ILE A 7 -9.53 -15.09 0.10
C ILE A 7 -10.60 -15.42 -0.95
N VAL A 8 -11.25 -16.59 -0.84
CA VAL A 8 -12.28 -17.04 -1.79
C VAL A 8 -13.51 -16.15 -1.66
N GLU A 9 -13.97 -15.93 -0.42
CA GLU A 9 -15.09 -15.06 -0.09
C GLU A 9 -14.78 -13.61 -0.52
N PHE A 10 -13.58 -13.12 -0.20
CA PHE A 10 -13.12 -11.80 -0.58
C PHE A 10 -13.18 -11.58 -2.10
N LYS A 11 -12.56 -12.46 -2.90
CA LYS A 11 -12.57 -12.34 -4.37
C LYS A 11 -13.97 -12.44 -4.96
N ASN A 12 -14.82 -13.28 -4.39
CA ASN A 12 -16.21 -13.42 -4.85
C ASN A 12 -17.03 -12.15 -4.54
N ALA A 13 -16.80 -11.50 -3.39
CA ALA A 13 -17.43 -10.23 -3.05
C ALA A 13 -17.03 -9.13 -4.06
N ILE A 14 -15.72 -8.95 -4.31
CA ILE A 14 -15.22 -7.95 -5.27
C ILE A 14 -15.78 -8.19 -6.68
N ARG A 15 -15.76 -9.44 -7.16
CA ARG A 15 -16.32 -9.79 -8.49
C ARG A 15 -17.81 -9.48 -8.60
N LYS A 16 -18.56 -9.54 -7.50
CA LYS A 16 -20.00 -9.24 -7.46
C LYS A 16 -20.27 -7.74 -7.45
N GLU A 17 -19.39 -6.95 -6.83
CA GLU A 17 -19.49 -5.49 -6.76
C GLU A 17 -19.13 -4.81 -8.10
N GLY A 18 -18.24 -5.41 -8.89
CA GLY A 18 -17.96 -4.98 -10.26
C GLY A 18 -16.48 -5.09 -10.63
N ALA A 19 -16.13 -4.61 -11.83
CA ALA A 19 -14.77 -4.67 -12.33
C ALA A 19 -13.84 -3.59 -11.72
N GLU A 20 -14.39 -2.56 -11.06
CA GLU A 20 -13.60 -1.44 -10.53
C GLU A 20 -12.62 -1.85 -9.43
N GLY A 21 -12.95 -2.88 -8.64
CA GLY A 21 -12.06 -3.46 -7.65
C GLY A 21 -11.07 -4.50 -8.21
N ILE A 22 -11.04 -4.70 -9.53
CA ILE A 22 -10.18 -5.70 -10.18
C ILE A 22 -9.19 -5.00 -11.12
N ILE A 23 -7.90 -5.08 -10.79
CA ILE A 23 -6.83 -4.43 -11.55
C ILE A 23 -5.89 -5.49 -12.12
N LYS A 24 -5.61 -5.40 -13.41
CA LYS A 24 -4.57 -6.21 -14.05
C LYS A 24 -3.26 -5.43 -14.03
N VAL A 25 -2.20 -6.04 -13.49
CA VAL A 25 -0.83 -5.52 -13.52
C VAL A 25 -0.03 -6.34 -14.52
N GLY A 26 0.36 -5.74 -15.64
CA GLY A 26 1.19 -6.35 -16.67
C GLY A 26 2.58 -6.75 -16.18
N HIS A 27 3.30 -7.53 -16.97
CA HIS A 27 4.69 -7.89 -16.65
C HIS A 27 5.56 -6.64 -16.80
N GLY A 28 6.51 -6.40 -15.89
CA GLY A 28 7.35 -5.19 -15.95
C GLY A 28 6.63 -3.88 -15.60
N GLU A 29 5.34 -3.93 -15.24
CA GLU A 29 4.53 -2.76 -14.87
C GLU A 29 4.55 -2.51 -13.37
N THR A 30 4.39 -1.24 -12.99
CA THR A 30 3.96 -0.81 -11.67
C THR A 30 2.64 -0.08 -11.79
N VAL A 31 1.67 -0.47 -10.96
CA VAL A 31 0.39 0.23 -10.84
C VAL A 31 0.35 1.02 -9.54
N THR A 32 0.01 2.30 -9.62
CA THR A 32 -0.20 3.18 -8.47
C THR A 32 -1.66 3.58 -8.38
N VAL A 33 -2.34 3.16 -7.31
CA VAL A 33 -3.69 3.64 -6.99
C VAL A 33 -3.58 4.86 -6.08
N ARG A 34 -4.09 6.00 -6.54
CA ARG A 34 -4.09 7.28 -5.83
C ARG A 34 -5.41 7.46 -5.11
N VAL A 35 -5.37 7.51 -3.78
CA VAL A 35 -6.54 7.65 -2.91
C VAL A 35 -6.43 8.96 -2.11
N PRO A 36 -7.14 10.02 -2.51
CA PRO A 36 -7.21 11.27 -1.75
C PRO A 36 -7.73 11.05 -0.33
N THR A 37 -7.26 11.84 0.62
CA THR A 37 -7.87 11.87 1.97
C THR A 37 -9.23 12.56 1.92
N HIS A 38 -10.25 11.94 2.50
CA HIS A 38 -11.56 12.55 2.65
C HIS A 38 -11.63 13.52 3.83
N GLU A 39 -12.37 14.63 3.72
CA GLU A 39 -12.45 15.65 4.79
C GLU A 39 -13.10 15.11 6.07
N GLU A 40 -14.05 14.19 5.93
CA GLU A 40 -14.74 13.55 7.05
C GLU A 40 -14.04 12.26 7.53
N GLY A 41 -13.08 11.75 6.75
CA GLY A 41 -12.36 10.52 7.04
C GLY A 41 -11.24 10.74 8.05
N THR A 42 -10.84 9.65 8.72
CA THR A 42 -9.75 9.69 9.72
C THR A 42 -8.62 8.73 9.40
N CYS A 43 -8.88 7.72 8.58
CA CYS A 43 -7.94 6.68 8.24
C CYS A 43 -8.27 6.05 6.89
N LEU A 44 -7.24 5.52 6.23
CA LEU A 44 -7.38 4.70 5.05
C LEU A 44 -7.31 3.24 5.47
N PHE A 45 -8.20 2.43 4.92
CA PHE A 45 -8.11 0.98 4.94
C PHE A 45 -7.90 0.44 3.54
N TRP A 46 -7.10 -0.60 3.42
CA TRP A 46 -6.92 -1.33 2.17
C TRP A 46 -6.91 -2.83 2.42
N GLU A 47 -7.47 -3.56 1.48
CA GLU A 47 -7.38 -5.01 1.41
C GLU A 47 -7.12 -5.42 -0.03
N PHE A 48 -6.18 -6.35 -0.25
CA PHE A 48 -5.91 -6.86 -1.59
C PHE A 48 -5.52 -8.33 -1.57
N ALA A 49 -5.72 -8.97 -2.72
CA ALA A 49 -5.26 -10.33 -3.01
C ALA A 49 -4.91 -10.46 -4.49
N THR A 50 -3.97 -11.34 -4.85
CA THR A 50 -3.71 -11.72 -6.24
C THR A 50 -4.34 -13.08 -6.56
N ASP A 51 -4.59 -13.35 -7.84
CA ASP A 51 -4.98 -14.69 -8.30
C ASP A 51 -3.84 -15.71 -8.22
N TYR A 52 -2.65 -15.33 -8.68
CA TYR A 52 -1.46 -16.16 -8.67
C TYR A 52 -0.23 -15.27 -8.54
N TYR A 53 0.87 -15.87 -8.08
CA TYR A 53 2.17 -15.25 -7.92
C TYR A 53 2.16 -14.08 -6.92
N ASP A 54 3.33 -13.81 -6.36
CA ASP A 54 3.53 -12.67 -5.48
C ASP A 54 3.49 -11.33 -6.22
N ILE A 55 3.28 -10.25 -5.48
CA ILE A 55 3.40 -8.88 -6.00
C ILE A 55 4.14 -8.00 -5.00
N GLY A 56 4.92 -7.03 -5.47
CA GLY A 56 5.45 -5.96 -4.63
C GLY A 56 4.31 -5.06 -4.16
N PHE A 57 4.24 -4.78 -2.86
CA PHE A 57 3.25 -3.85 -2.32
C PHE A 57 3.89 -2.88 -1.33
N GLY A 58 3.58 -1.59 -1.53
CA GLY A 58 3.91 -0.51 -0.61
C GLY A 58 2.87 0.59 -0.61
N VAL A 59 2.98 1.49 0.37
CA VAL A 59 2.09 2.63 0.56
C VAL A 59 2.94 3.86 0.83
N LEU A 60 2.73 4.90 0.03
CA LEU A 60 3.30 6.22 0.26
C LEU A 60 2.21 7.25 0.53
N PHE A 61 2.58 8.39 1.09
CA PHE A 61 1.69 9.52 1.32
C PHE A 61 2.27 10.78 0.67
N GLU A 62 1.57 11.31 -0.33
CA GLU A 62 1.93 12.54 -1.03
C GLU A 62 1.22 13.73 -0.37
N TRP A 63 2.01 14.67 0.16
CA TRP A 63 1.53 15.91 0.78
C TRP A 63 1.12 16.90 -0.31
N THR A 64 -0.13 16.79 -0.73
CA THR A 64 -0.73 17.63 -1.77
C THR A 64 -2.21 17.91 -1.46
N ILE A 65 -2.82 18.82 -2.22
CA ILE A 65 -4.26 19.03 -2.20
C ILE A 65 -4.81 18.40 -3.47
N ALA A 66 -5.57 17.31 -3.33
CA ALA A 66 -6.21 16.68 -4.48
C ALA A 66 -7.30 17.61 -5.04
N GLU A 67 -7.38 17.68 -6.37
CA GLU A 67 -8.42 18.47 -7.07
C GLU A 67 -9.82 17.85 -6.89
N SER A 68 -9.88 16.55 -6.59
CA SER A 68 -11.12 15.83 -6.29
C SER A 68 -10.89 14.70 -5.30
N ASN A 69 -11.97 14.19 -4.69
CA ASN A 69 -11.95 12.98 -3.86
C ASN A 69 -12.03 11.69 -4.70
N GLN A 70 -11.89 11.76 -6.02
CA GLN A 70 -11.99 10.57 -6.86
C GLN A 70 -10.68 9.77 -6.82
N VAL A 71 -10.81 8.45 -6.69
CA VAL A 71 -9.69 7.53 -6.80
C VAL A 71 -9.30 7.35 -8.26
N SER A 72 -7.99 7.37 -8.51
CA SER A 72 -7.42 7.21 -9.85
C SER A 72 -6.35 6.13 -9.87
N VAL A 73 -6.16 5.48 -11.01
CA VAL A 73 -5.19 4.41 -11.22
C VAL A 73 -4.20 4.86 -12.29
N HIS A 74 -2.92 4.82 -11.97
CA HIS A 74 -1.83 5.12 -12.88
C HIS A 74 -1.01 3.86 -13.12
N ILE A 75 -0.67 3.60 -14.38
CA ILE A 75 0.14 2.46 -14.80
C ILE A 75 1.42 3.02 -15.40
N SER A 76 2.56 2.50 -14.95
CA SER A 76 3.89 2.89 -15.44
C SER A 76 4.66 1.63 -15.81
N GLU A 77 5.36 1.65 -16.94
CA GLU A 77 6.26 0.56 -17.33
C GLU A 77 7.65 0.84 -16.74
N SER A 78 8.37 -0.19 -16.26
CA SER A 78 9.70 -0.01 -15.63
C SER A 78 10.73 0.71 -16.52
N SER A 79 10.51 0.75 -17.83
CA SER A 79 11.36 1.49 -18.77
C SER A 79 11.24 3.01 -18.65
N ASP A 80 10.13 3.53 -18.13
CA ASP A 80 9.87 4.98 -18.09
C ASP A 80 10.60 5.67 -16.92
N GLU A 81 10.75 5.00 -15.78
CA GLU A 81 11.48 5.59 -14.62
C GLU A 81 13.01 5.53 -14.79
N GLU A 82 13.56 4.49 -15.44
CA GLU A 82 15.01 4.40 -15.71
C GLU A 82 15.47 5.34 -16.83
N ALA A 83 14.65 5.55 -17.86
CA ALA A 83 15.02 6.40 -19.00
C ALA A 83 15.17 7.88 -18.60
N ASP A 84 14.27 8.40 -17.76
CA ASP A 84 14.33 9.79 -17.28
C ASP A 84 15.51 10.02 -16.32
N GLU A 85 15.83 9.04 -15.45
CA GLU A 85 16.99 9.10 -14.56
C GLU A 85 18.32 8.97 -15.33
N GLU A 86 18.38 8.14 -16.38
CA GLU A 86 19.56 8.00 -17.24
C GLU A 86 19.79 9.26 -18.10
N LEU A 87 18.72 9.85 -18.66
CA LEU A 87 18.80 11.10 -19.41
C LEU A 87 19.29 12.25 -18.52
N ALA A 88 18.72 12.41 -17.33
CA ALA A 88 19.12 13.43 -16.37
C ALA A 88 20.57 13.25 -15.91
N GLN A 89 21.03 12.00 -15.71
CA GLN A 89 22.42 11.70 -15.40
C GLN A 89 23.37 11.96 -16.59
N ALA A 90 22.93 11.69 -17.82
CA ALA A 90 23.70 11.97 -19.02
C ALA A 90 23.86 13.49 -19.26
N GLU A 91 22.81 14.28 -19.06
CA GLU A 91 22.87 15.74 -19.13
C GLU A 91 23.76 16.34 -18.01
N LEU A 92 23.69 15.81 -16.79
CA LEU A 92 24.59 16.23 -15.71
C LEU A 92 26.06 15.92 -16.03
N ARG A 93 26.36 14.74 -16.59
CA ARG A 93 27.73 14.35 -17.02
C ARG A 93 28.24 15.21 -18.17
N ALA A 94 27.35 15.67 -19.07
CA ALA A 94 27.70 16.60 -20.14
C ALA A 94 27.95 18.03 -19.64
N SER A 95 27.37 18.41 -18.49
CA SER A 95 27.55 19.74 -17.87
C SER A 95 28.81 19.87 -17.00
N SER A 96 29.40 18.76 -16.55
CA SER A 96 30.60 18.76 -15.72
C SER A 96 31.87 18.68 -16.55
N THR A 97 32.29 19.80 -17.13
CA THR A 97 33.67 19.98 -17.57
C THR A 97 34.57 20.21 -16.35
N GLY A 98 35.30 19.18 -15.94
CA GLY A 98 36.50 19.31 -15.12
C GLY A 98 36.35 19.00 -13.63
N ASP A 99 36.84 17.82 -13.25
CA ASP A 99 37.86 17.58 -12.21
C ASP A 99 37.70 16.14 -11.69
N VAL A 100 38.73 15.31 -11.93
CA VAL A 100 38.69 13.84 -11.76
C VAL A 100 39.16 13.35 -10.39
N GLU A 101 39.39 14.23 -9.41
CA GLU A 101 40.08 13.84 -8.16
C GLU A 101 39.39 14.19 -6.83
N SER A 102 38.06 14.35 -6.79
CA SER A 102 37.35 14.53 -5.50
C SER A 102 36.36 13.40 -5.23
N GLY A 103 36.69 12.56 -4.24
CA GLY A 103 35.83 11.48 -3.75
C GLY A 103 34.45 12.00 -3.37
N SER A 104 33.42 11.39 -3.96
CA SER A 104 32.03 11.85 -3.87
C SER A 104 31.48 11.79 -2.44
N PRO A 105 31.11 12.91 -1.79
CA PRO A 105 30.15 12.82 -0.71
C PRO A 105 28.81 12.47 -1.35
N THR A 106 28.12 11.49 -0.77
CA THR A 106 26.70 11.18 -1.03
C THR A 106 25.89 12.47 -1.17
N LYS A 107 25.67 12.90 -2.42
CA LYS A 107 24.79 14.02 -2.71
C LYS A 107 23.37 13.56 -2.44
N GLU A 108 22.84 13.99 -1.30
CA GLU A 108 21.41 14.04 -1.07
C GLU A 108 20.76 14.59 -2.33
N ARG A 109 19.91 13.77 -2.95
CA ARG A 109 19.15 14.08 -4.15
C ARG A 109 18.55 15.47 -3.99
N GLN A 110 19.00 16.41 -4.82
CA GLN A 110 18.49 17.77 -4.86
C GLN A 110 17.00 17.66 -5.22
N ARG A 111 16.12 17.71 -4.22
CA ARG A 111 14.68 17.55 -4.38
C ARG A 111 14.19 18.68 -5.27
N ASP A 112 13.49 18.35 -6.36
CA ASP A 112 12.80 19.35 -7.18
C ASP A 112 11.83 20.12 -6.26
N PRO A 113 12.01 21.45 -6.08
CA PRO A 113 11.15 22.25 -5.20
C PRO A 113 9.69 22.29 -5.64
N ASN A 114 9.38 21.89 -6.89
CA ASN A 114 8.01 21.81 -7.40
C ASN A 114 7.35 20.45 -7.17
N LYS A 115 8.09 19.41 -6.74
CA LYS A 115 7.51 18.09 -6.50
C LYS A 115 6.94 18.00 -5.08
N PRO A 116 5.68 17.56 -4.89
CA PRO A 116 5.11 17.43 -3.56
C PRO A 116 5.94 16.48 -2.69
N HIS A 117 6.01 16.78 -1.40
CA HIS A 117 6.71 15.96 -0.42
C HIS A 117 6.02 14.58 -0.31
N VAL A 118 6.79 13.50 -0.24
CA VAL A 118 6.28 12.12 -0.14
C VAL A 118 6.90 11.40 1.04
N ASP A 119 6.06 10.85 1.91
CA ASP A 119 6.47 9.97 3.01
C ASP A 119 6.21 8.50 2.68
N GLU A 120 7.13 7.63 3.10
CA GLU A 120 6.95 6.17 3.02
C GLU A 120 6.21 5.67 4.25
N ILE A 121 5.03 5.09 4.04
CA ILE A 121 4.19 4.53 5.12
C ILE A 121 4.42 3.03 5.26
N VAL A 122 4.43 2.33 4.12
CA VAL A 122 4.77 0.92 4.02
C VAL A 122 5.80 0.77 2.89
N PRO A 123 7.03 0.34 3.18
CA PRO A 123 8.02 0.12 2.13
C PRO A 123 7.55 -0.95 1.14
N VAL A 124 7.92 -0.78 -0.13
CA VAL A 124 7.57 -1.75 -1.17
C VAL A 124 8.38 -3.03 -0.95
N TYR A 125 7.66 -4.09 -0.63
CA TYR A 125 8.24 -5.43 -0.51
C TYR A 125 7.34 -6.45 -1.17
N ARG A 126 7.95 -7.52 -1.69
CA ARG A 126 7.22 -8.67 -2.25
C ARG A 126 6.35 -9.30 -1.16
N ARG A 127 5.09 -9.53 -1.50
CA ARG A 127 4.10 -10.18 -0.63
C ARG A 127 3.74 -11.52 -1.25
N ASP A 128 4.06 -12.60 -0.54
CA ASP A 128 3.78 -13.96 -0.97
C ASP A 128 2.28 -14.25 -0.89
N CYS A 129 1.53 -13.78 -1.88
CA CYS A 129 0.14 -14.16 -2.12
C CYS A 129 0.03 -15.43 -2.99
N HIS A 130 1.07 -16.26 -3.03
CA HIS A 130 1.08 -17.51 -3.79
C HIS A 130 1.53 -18.67 -2.91
N GLU A 131 0.58 -19.52 -2.54
CA GLU A 131 0.89 -20.89 -2.15
C GLU A 131 0.05 -21.81 -3.04
N GLU A 132 0.64 -22.91 -3.50
CA GLU A 132 -0.06 -23.94 -4.30
C GLU A 132 -1.25 -24.53 -3.54
N ASP A 133 -1.17 -24.48 -2.21
CA ASP A 133 -2.28 -24.75 -1.32
C ASP A 133 -3.17 -23.51 -1.18
N MET A 134 -4.36 -23.57 -1.81
CA MET A 134 -5.37 -22.53 -1.77
C MET A 134 -5.79 -22.15 -0.33
N SER A 135 -5.55 -23.03 0.66
CA SER A 135 -5.83 -22.76 2.07
C SER A 135 -4.84 -21.82 2.75
N ARG A 136 -3.71 -21.51 2.10
CA ARG A 136 -2.63 -20.66 2.66
C ARG A 136 -2.52 -19.31 1.97
N LEU A 137 -3.26 -19.13 0.87
CA LEU A 137 -3.50 -17.84 0.24
C LEU A 137 -4.20 -16.89 1.22
N GLN A 138 -3.68 -15.67 1.30
CA GLN A 138 -4.11 -14.68 2.27
C GLN A 138 -4.56 -13.40 1.58
N VAL A 139 -5.57 -12.75 2.17
CA VAL A 139 -5.90 -11.35 1.89
C VAL A 139 -4.95 -10.50 2.72
N TYR A 140 -4.18 -9.65 2.08
CA TYR A 140 -3.34 -8.67 2.76
C TYR A 140 -4.17 -7.43 3.06
N ALA A 141 -4.16 -7.00 4.32
CA ALA A 141 -4.93 -5.86 4.77
C ALA A 141 -4.07 -4.90 5.59
N GLY A 142 -4.46 -3.64 5.62
CA GLY A 142 -3.81 -2.64 6.41
C GLY A 142 -4.68 -1.41 6.63
N SER A 143 -4.22 -0.58 7.55
CA SER A 143 -4.78 0.73 7.77
C SER A 143 -3.70 1.72 8.16
N HIS A 144 -3.97 2.99 7.88
CA HIS A 144 -3.13 4.11 8.30
C HIS A 144 -4.00 5.31 8.66
N VAL A 145 -3.75 5.89 9.84
CA VAL A 145 -4.42 7.12 10.27
C VAL A 145 -3.92 8.28 9.41
N TYR A 146 -4.82 9.15 8.97
CA TYR A 146 -4.46 10.30 8.13
C TYR A 146 -3.43 11.17 8.85
N PRO A 147 -2.21 11.33 8.30
CA PRO A 147 -1.21 12.21 8.88
C PRO A 147 -1.56 13.69 8.62
N GLY A 148 -2.39 13.95 7.61
CA GLY A 148 -2.90 15.26 7.21
C GLY A 148 -3.74 15.14 5.94
N ARG A 149 -4.01 16.26 5.27
CA ARG A 149 -4.56 16.26 3.92
C ARG A 149 -3.49 15.85 2.92
N GLY A 150 -3.84 14.95 2.01
CA GLY A 150 -2.90 14.42 1.02
C GLY A 150 -3.52 13.35 0.15
N VAL A 151 -2.65 12.60 -0.53
CA VAL A 151 -3.04 11.48 -1.40
C VAL A 151 -2.20 10.26 -1.02
N TYR A 152 -2.86 9.16 -0.70
CA TYR A 152 -2.19 7.87 -0.55
C TYR A 152 -1.85 7.30 -1.92
N LEU A 153 -0.64 6.75 -2.05
CA LEU A 153 -0.14 6.07 -3.24
C LEU A 153 0.04 4.59 -2.90
N LEU A 154 -0.94 3.76 -3.27
CA LEU A 154 -0.85 2.31 -3.12
C LEU A 154 -0.12 1.76 -4.33
N LYS A 155 1.13 1.36 -4.14
CA LYS A 155 2.00 0.86 -5.21
C LYS A 155 1.95 -0.67 -5.28
N PHE A 156 1.58 -1.17 -6.45
CA PHE A 156 1.61 -2.56 -6.84
C PHE A 156 2.70 -2.77 -7.89
N ASP A 157 3.84 -3.26 -7.43
CA ASP A 157 5.06 -3.39 -8.21
C ASP A 157 5.17 -4.81 -8.78
N ASN A 158 5.15 -4.91 -10.10
CA ASN A 158 5.40 -6.14 -10.86
C ASN A 158 6.57 -5.95 -11.86
N SER A 159 7.41 -4.94 -11.64
CA SER A 159 8.58 -4.60 -12.48
C SER A 159 9.54 -5.79 -12.63
N TYR A 160 9.68 -6.58 -11.58
CA TYR A 160 10.56 -7.75 -11.55
C TYR A 160 10.02 -8.97 -12.33
N SER A 161 8.76 -8.96 -12.76
CA SER A 161 8.18 -10.07 -13.52
C SER A 161 8.43 -9.92 -15.01
N LEU A 162 9.24 -10.82 -15.58
CA LEU A 162 9.54 -10.81 -17.02
C LEU A 162 8.41 -11.36 -17.91
N TRP A 163 7.58 -12.29 -17.39
CA TRP A 163 6.63 -13.06 -18.21
C TRP A 163 5.23 -13.19 -17.61
N ARG A 164 5.02 -12.65 -16.40
CA ARG A 164 3.81 -12.92 -15.61
C ARG A 164 3.09 -11.63 -15.26
N SER A 165 1.91 -11.44 -15.84
CA SER A 165 0.93 -10.47 -15.33
C SER A 165 0.27 -10.98 -14.04
N LYS A 166 -0.25 -10.06 -13.24
CA LYS A 166 -1.03 -10.34 -12.03
C LYS A 166 -2.44 -9.78 -12.19
N THR A 167 -3.41 -10.45 -11.57
CA THR A 167 -4.76 -9.90 -11.38
C THR A 167 -4.93 -9.65 -9.88
N LEU A 168 -5.19 -8.41 -9.52
CA LEU A 168 -5.45 -7.95 -8.17
C LEU A 168 -6.96 -7.80 -7.97
N ALA A 169 -7.47 -8.33 -6.86
CA ALA A 169 -8.73 -7.89 -6.27
C ALA A 169 -8.38 -6.97 -5.10
N MET A 170 -8.89 -5.74 -5.11
CA MET A 170 -8.61 -4.74 -4.08
C MET A 170 -9.87 -3.97 -3.71
N ILE A 171 -9.99 -3.67 -2.42
CA ILE A 171 -10.91 -2.65 -1.91
C ILE A 171 -10.12 -1.68 -1.04
N PHE A 172 -10.52 -0.42 -1.09
CA PHE A 172 -10.14 0.56 -0.09
C PHE A 172 -11.42 1.13 0.51
N MET A 173 -11.37 1.45 1.79
CA MET A 173 -12.50 2.03 2.50
C MET A 173 -12.04 3.31 3.18
N GLU A 174 -12.81 4.38 2.93
CA GLU A 174 -12.72 5.60 3.71
C GLU A 174 -13.47 5.38 5.02
N ALA A 175 -12.75 5.46 6.13
CA ALA A 175 -13.33 5.19 7.42
C ALA A 175 -13.55 6.46 8.25
N ASN A 176 -14.82 6.65 8.61
CA ASN A 176 -15.22 7.47 9.75
C ASN A 176 -15.04 6.62 11.03
N ASP A 177 -15.00 7.23 12.22
CA ASP A 177 -14.76 6.58 13.54
C ASP A 177 -15.73 5.42 13.93
N LEU A 178 -16.58 4.94 13.01
CA LEU A 178 -17.68 4.00 13.20
C LEU A 178 -17.39 2.55 12.77
N PHE A 179 -16.19 2.22 12.30
CA PHE A 179 -15.88 0.85 11.87
C PHE A 179 -15.62 -0.10 13.05
N VAL A 180 -16.29 -1.25 13.01
CA VAL A 180 -16.07 -2.34 13.98
C VAL A 180 -14.91 -3.20 13.48
N TYR A 181 -13.80 -3.18 14.21
CA TYR A 181 -12.68 -4.07 13.96
C TYR A 181 -13.00 -5.47 14.51
N ALA A 182 -12.82 -6.49 13.68
CA ALA A 182 -13.00 -7.90 14.05
C ALA A 182 -11.86 -8.75 13.51
N GLY A 183 -11.56 -9.85 14.20
CA GLY A 183 -10.55 -10.82 13.79
C GLY A 183 -10.76 -12.15 14.50
N SER A 184 -10.17 -13.21 13.96
CA SER A 184 -10.16 -14.55 14.54
C SER A 184 -8.75 -15.13 14.48
N HIS A 185 -8.44 -16.05 15.39
CA HIS A 185 -7.16 -16.75 15.42
C HIS A 185 -7.36 -18.18 15.89
N VAL A 186 -6.85 -19.16 15.13
CA VAL A 186 -6.89 -20.57 15.50
C VAL A 186 -5.94 -20.80 16.68
N TYR A 187 -6.35 -21.60 17.67
CA TYR A 187 -5.52 -21.83 18.83
C TYR A 187 -4.20 -22.52 18.45
N PRO A 188 -3.04 -21.88 18.69
CA PRO A 188 -1.75 -22.49 18.42
C PRO A 188 -1.40 -23.57 19.46
N GLY A 189 -2.13 -23.61 20.57
CA GLY A 189 -1.92 -24.49 21.71
C GLY A 189 -2.63 -23.96 22.95
N ARG A 190 -2.34 -24.56 24.11
CA ARG A 190 -2.83 -24.04 25.40
C ARG A 190 -2.10 -22.74 25.72
N GLY A 191 -2.85 -21.68 26.02
CA GLY A 191 -2.29 -20.38 26.35
C GLY A 191 -3.38 -19.34 26.65
N VAL A 192 -2.96 -18.08 26.76
CA VAL A 192 -3.83 -16.93 27.03
C VAL A 192 -3.60 -15.87 25.96
N TYR A 193 -4.68 -15.39 25.33
CA TYR A 193 -4.61 -14.25 24.42
C TYR A 193 -4.58 -12.94 25.19
N LEU A 194 -3.70 -12.03 24.77
CA LEU A 194 -3.57 -10.69 25.34
C LEU A 194 -4.05 -9.67 24.31
N LEU A 195 -5.27 -9.15 24.51
CA LEU A 195 -5.82 -8.06 23.69
C LEU A 195 -5.37 -6.74 24.32
N LYS A 196 -4.46 -6.03 23.65
CA LYS A 196 -3.95 -4.74 24.10
C LYS A 196 -4.69 -3.60 23.40
N PHE A 197 -5.33 -2.74 24.18
CA PHE A 197 -5.90 -1.48 23.72
C PHE A 197 -5.06 -0.33 24.27
N ASP A 198 -4.27 0.30 23.41
CA ASP A 198 -3.30 1.32 23.81
C ASP A 198 -3.83 2.72 23.48
N ASN A 199 -3.97 3.59 24.50
CA ASN A 199 -4.31 5.00 24.34
C ASN A 199 -3.18 5.93 24.83
N SER A 200 -1.94 5.40 24.93
CA SER A 200 -0.79 6.14 25.48
C SER A 200 -0.42 7.40 24.69
N TYR A 201 -0.76 7.46 23.40
CA TYR A 201 -0.51 8.61 22.55
C TYR A 201 -1.52 9.77 22.73
N SER A 202 -2.63 9.56 23.45
CA SER A 202 -3.67 10.58 23.60
C SER A 202 -3.49 11.36 24.90
N LEU A 203 -2.85 12.54 24.80
CA LEU A 203 -2.51 13.38 25.95
C LEU A 203 -3.74 13.98 26.67
N TRP A 204 -4.86 14.17 25.97
CA TRP A 204 -6.01 14.94 26.48
C TRP A 204 -7.37 14.26 26.29
N ARG A 205 -7.43 13.13 25.58
CA ARG A 205 -8.70 12.51 25.18
C ARG A 205 -8.78 11.04 25.62
N SER A 206 -9.73 10.76 26.50
CA SER A 206 -10.14 9.40 26.84
C SER A 206 -10.88 8.75 25.66
N LYS A 207 -10.87 7.40 25.60
CA LYS A 207 -11.63 6.61 24.63
C LYS A 207 -12.57 5.65 25.34
N THR A 208 -13.77 5.50 24.81
CA THR A 208 -14.72 4.46 25.25
C THR A 208 -14.59 3.27 24.30
N LEU A 209 -14.14 2.13 24.84
CA LEU A 209 -13.96 0.91 24.07
C LEU A 209 -15.20 0.01 24.22
N TYR A 210 -15.80 -0.36 23.09
CA TYR A 210 -16.80 -1.43 23.01
C TYR A 210 -16.14 -2.66 22.39
N TYR A 211 -16.09 -3.78 23.11
CA TYR A 211 -15.44 -5.00 22.65
C TYR A 211 -16.27 -6.24 22.97
N ARG A 212 -16.09 -7.31 22.18
CA ARG A 212 -16.68 -8.63 22.41
C ARG A 212 -15.68 -9.71 22.03
N VAL A 213 -15.46 -10.67 22.93
CA VAL A 213 -14.63 -11.86 22.67
C VAL A 213 -15.49 -13.10 22.88
N TYR A 214 -15.42 -14.03 21.94
CA TYR A 214 -16.14 -15.31 22.01
C TYR A 214 -15.32 -16.40 21.35
N TYR A 215 -15.60 -17.64 21.73
CA TYR A 215 -14.98 -18.82 21.13
C TYR A 215 -15.96 -19.43 20.12
N SER A 216 -15.47 -19.77 18.92
CA SER A 216 -16.22 -20.60 17.99
C SER A 216 -16.07 -22.07 18.39
N LYS A 217 -17.13 -22.85 18.20
CA LYS A 217 -17.09 -24.32 18.37
C LYS A 217 -16.36 -24.98 17.22
#